data_AF-A0A534RWT8-F1
#
_entry.id   AF-A0A534RWT8-F1
#
_cell.length_a   1.000
_cell.length_b   1.000
_cell.length_c   1.000
_cell.angle_alpha   90.00
_cell.angle_beta   90.00
_cell.angle_gamma   90.00
#
_symmetry.space_group_name_H-M   'P 1'
#
loop_
_entity.id
_entity.type
_entity.pdbx_description
1 polymer ?
#
loop_
_entity_poly.entity_id
_entity_poly.type
_entity_poly.pdbx_seq_one_letter_code
_entity_poly.pdbx_strand_id
1 'polypeptide(L)'
;MATRISPLHERTAWKALRAHHAEMRDVHLRTLFAEDPGRGERFMAEGAGLYLDYSKNRITDETLRLLPRLAHDGSTNALIRGFRRLAGR
;
A
#
# COMPACT_ATOMS: atom_id res chain seq x y z
N MET A 1 -14.01 -15.49 -20.47
CA MET A 1 -13.73 -14.11 -20.97
C MET A 1 -12.57 -13.54 -20.18
N ALA A 2 -11.57 -12.94 -20.84
CA ALA A 2 -10.46 -12.29 -20.16
C ALA A 2 -10.95 -11.00 -19.48
N THR A 3 -10.74 -10.86 -18.17
CA THR A 3 -11.03 -9.62 -17.45
C THR A 3 -10.25 -8.47 -18.07
N ARG A 4 -10.95 -7.49 -18.64
CA ARG A 4 -10.31 -6.28 -19.15
C ARG A 4 -9.94 -5.40 -17.95
N ILE A 5 -8.65 -5.34 -17.67
CA ILE A 5 -8.10 -4.54 -16.56
C ILE A 5 -7.76 -3.15 -17.10
N SER A 6 -8.38 -2.11 -16.55
CA SER A 6 -8.03 -0.73 -16.91
C SER A 6 -6.57 -0.43 -16.54
N PRO A 7 -5.82 0.31 -17.38
CA PRO A 7 -4.47 0.77 -17.08
C PRO A 7 -4.39 1.42 -15.70
N LEU A 8 -3.33 1.15 -14.94
CA LEU A 8 -3.19 1.61 -13.55
C LEU A 8 -3.41 3.12 -13.41
N HIS A 9 -2.80 3.92 -14.30
CA HIS A 9 -2.79 5.37 -14.21
C HIS A 9 -4.13 6.05 -14.50
N GLU A 10 -5.09 5.33 -15.08
CA GLU A 10 -6.43 5.82 -15.42
C GLU A 10 -7.42 5.61 -14.27
N ARG A 11 -7.11 4.73 -13.32
CA ARG A 11 -8.01 4.34 -12.22
C ARG A 11 -8.24 5.48 -11.23
N THR A 12 -9.43 5.50 -10.63
CA THR A 12 -9.79 6.49 -9.61
C THR A 12 -8.85 6.41 -8.39
N ALA A 13 -8.55 5.20 -7.89
CA ALA A 13 -7.59 5.04 -6.80
C ALA A 13 -6.18 5.54 -7.14
N TRP A 14 -5.75 5.46 -8.40
CA TRP A 14 -4.47 6.02 -8.82
C TRP A 14 -4.47 7.54 -8.80
N LYS A 15 -5.55 8.19 -9.26
CA LYS A 15 -5.69 9.65 -9.19
C LYS A 15 -5.65 10.13 -7.73
N ALA A 16 -6.29 9.42 -6.81
CA ALA A 16 -6.24 9.71 -5.38
C ALA A 16 -4.82 9.57 -4.81
N LEU A 17 -4.11 8.48 -5.13
CA LEU A 17 -2.70 8.30 -4.72
C LEU A 17 -1.78 9.37 -5.31
N ARG A 18 -2.04 9.83 -6.54
CA ARG A 18 -1.26 10.90 -7.19
C ARG A 18 -1.46 12.25 -6.49
N ALA A 19 -2.70 12.56 -6.08
CA ALA A 19 -2.99 13.75 -5.29
C ALA A 19 -2.28 13.68 -3.93
N HIS A 20 -2.43 12.57 -3.20
CA HIS A 20 -1.75 12.35 -1.92
C HIS A 20 -0.22 12.41 -2.04
N HIS A 21 0.34 11.87 -3.13
CA HIS A 21 1.77 11.99 -3.41
C HIS A 21 2.21 13.45 -3.57
N ALA A 22 1.40 14.31 -4.20
CA ALA A 22 1.75 15.72 -4.34
C ALA A 22 1.87 16.43 -2.99
N GLU A 23 1.10 16.01 -1.99
CA GLU A 23 1.18 16.50 -0.61
C GLU A 23 2.39 15.92 0.14
N MET A 24 2.70 14.65 -0.09
CA MET A 24 3.76 13.94 0.62
C MET A 24 5.17 14.10 0.02
N ARG A 25 5.29 14.54 -1.24
CA ARG A 25 6.57 14.49 -1.98
C ARG A 25 7.69 15.30 -1.31
N ASP A 26 7.34 16.39 -0.62
CA ASP A 26 8.29 17.29 0.02
C ASP A 26 8.39 17.03 1.54
N VAL A 27 7.60 16.10 2.08
CA VAL A 27 7.64 15.71 3.49
C VAL A 27 8.89 14.87 3.76
N HIS A 28 9.69 15.32 4.73
CA HIS A 28 10.89 14.60 5.15
C HIS A 28 10.56 13.51 6.15
N LEU A 29 11.21 12.35 6.00
CA LEU A 29 11.07 11.24 6.94
C LEU A 29 11.45 11.61 8.38
N ARG A 30 12.42 12.51 8.56
CA ARG A 30 12.78 13.04 9.88
C ARG A 30 11.61 13.74 10.57
N THR A 31 10.82 14.51 9.82
CA THR A 31 9.60 15.15 10.33
C THR A 31 8.58 14.10 10.77
N LEU A 32 8.36 13.09 9.94
CA LEU A 32 7.41 12.00 10.26
C LEU A 32 7.79 11.22 11.52
N PHE A 33 9.08 11.04 11.81
CA PHE A 33 9.54 10.42 13.06
C PHE A 33 9.49 11.38 14.26
N ALA A 34 9.67 12.68 14.04
CA ALA A 34 9.55 13.68 15.10
C ALA A 34 8.09 13.84 15.55
N GLU A 35 7.15 13.79 14.60
CA GLU A 35 5.71 13.91 14.86
C GLU A 35 5.10 12.62 15.41
N ASP A 36 5.69 11.46 15.10
CA ASP A 36 5.27 10.15 15.59
C ASP A 36 6.46 9.35 16.13
N PRO A 37 6.83 9.52 17.43
CA PRO A 37 7.92 8.77 18.03
C PRO A 37 7.69 7.24 18.06
N GLY A 38 6.43 6.79 18.04
CA GLY A 38 6.03 5.37 18.00
C GLY A 38 5.97 4.78 16.59
N ARG A 39 6.35 5.55 15.56
CA ARG A 39 6.21 5.18 14.14
C ARG A 39 6.84 3.82 13.78
N GLY A 40 7.98 3.50 14.39
CA GLY A 40 8.70 2.24 14.15
C GLY A 40 7.88 1.00 14.54
N GLU A 41 7.12 1.10 15.64
CA GLU A 41 6.25 0.03 16.13
C GLU A 41 4.92 -0.01 15.35
N ARG A 42 4.42 1.15 14.93
CA ARG A 42 3.17 1.25 14.16
C ARG A 42 3.29 0.76 12.72
N PHE A 43 4.42 1.06 12.06
CA PHE A 43 4.64 0.73 10.66
C PHE A 43 5.63 -0.42 10.50
N MET A 44 5.27 -1.53 11.12
CA MET A 44 5.93 -2.81 10.97
C MET A 44 4.91 -3.91 10.67
N ALA A 45 5.37 -5.02 10.10
CA ALA A 45 4.62 -6.26 9.97
C ALA A 45 5.50 -7.45 10.33
N GLU A 46 4.94 -8.44 11.01
CA GLU A 46 5.62 -9.67 11.40
C GLU A 46 4.86 -10.88 10.90
N GLY A 47 5.58 -11.91 10.47
CA GLY A 47 4.99 -13.17 10.06
C GLY A 47 5.99 -14.13 9.45
N ALA A 48 5.76 -15.43 9.61
CA ALA A 48 6.66 -16.48 9.09
C ALA A 48 8.14 -16.32 9.52
N GLY A 49 8.38 -15.80 10.73
CA GLY A 49 9.73 -15.53 11.23
C GLY A 49 10.41 -14.30 10.61
N LEU A 50 9.70 -13.51 9.80
CA LEU A 50 10.18 -12.28 9.20
C LEU A 50 9.65 -11.06 9.94
N TYR A 51 10.53 -10.07 10.10
CA TYR A 51 10.21 -8.71 10.56
C TYR A 51 10.35 -7.74 9.39
N LEU A 52 9.27 -7.04 9.05
CA LEU A 52 9.22 -6.04 8.00
C LEU A 52 9.00 -4.66 8.63
N ASP A 53 10.06 -3.87 8.73
CA ASP A 53 9.98 -2.45 9.08
C ASP A 53 9.74 -1.60 7.83
N TYR A 54 8.55 -1.02 7.71
CA TYR A 54 8.21 -0.10 6.63
C TYR A 54 8.03 1.34 7.12
N SER A 55 8.42 1.65 8.36
CA SER A 55 8.36 2.97 8.97
C SER A 55 9.24 4.01 8.25
N LYS A 56 10.29 3.55 7.56
CA LYS A 56 11.25 4.40 6.82
C LYS A 56 10.76 4.84 5.43
N ASN A 57 9.50 4.61 5.10
CA ASN A 57 8.86 5.12 3.89
C ASN A 57 8.09 6.42 4.18
N ARG A 58 7.91 7.29 3.17
CA ARG A 58 7.08 8.50 3.26
C ARG A 58 5.59 8.15 3.20
N ILE A 59 5.14 7.47 4.22
CA ILE A 59 3.77 6.97 4.34
C ILE A 59 3.12 7.51 5.60
N THR A 60 1.80 7.60 5.54
CA THR A 60 0.90 7.97 6.62
C THR A 60 -0.25 6.96 6.68
N ASP A 61 -1.09 7.06 7.70
CA ASP A 61 -2.33 6.26 7.77
C ASP A 61 -3.20 6.44 6.52
N GLU A 62 -3.21 7.65 5.95
CA GLU A 62 -3.85 7.91 4.66
C GLU A 62 -3.24 7.13 3.50
N THR A 63 -1.92 7.07 3.44
CA THR A 63 -1.23 6.30 2.39
C THR A 63 -1.65 4.83 2.47
N LEU A 64 -1.68 4.26 3.68
CA LEU A 64 -2.10 2.88 3.93
C LEU A 64 -3.58 2.64 3.65
N ARG A 65 -4.43 3.67 3.73
CA ARG A 65 -5.85 3.59 3.35
C ARG A 65 -6.04 3.61 1.83
N LEU A 66 -5.18 4.33 1.10
CA LEU A 66 -5.29 4.53 -0.35
C LEU A 66 -4.66 3.38 -1.16
N LEU A 67 -3.53 2.83 -0.72
CA LEU A 67 -2.83 1.75 -1.44
C LEU A 67 -3.69 0.49 -1.68
N PRO A 68 -4.46 -0.04 -0.71
CA PRO A 68 -5.32 -1.19 -0.94
C PRO A 68 -6.44 -0.89 -1.94
N ARG A 69 -6.93 0.36 -2.03
CA ARG A 69 -7.95 0.74 -3.01
C ARG A 69 -7.42 0.59 -4.44
N LEU A 70 -6.15 0.90 -4.68
CA LEU A 70 -5.53 0.66 -5.99
C LEU A 70 -5.45 -0.83 -6.34
N ALA A 71 -5.18 -1.68 -5.34
CA ALA A 71 -5.17 -3.14 -5.51
C ALA A 71 -6.57 -3.72 -5.72
N HIS A 72 -7.59 -3.12 -5.07
CA HIS A 72 -9.00 -3.50 -5.20
C HIS A 72 -9.62 -3.08 -6.54
N ASP A 73 -9.20 -1.92 -7.08
CA ASP A 73 -9.56 -1.46 -8.42
C ASP A 73 -8.85 -2.28 -9.53
N GLY A 74 -8.18 -3.38 -9.18
CA GLY A 74 -7.43 -4.25 -10.09
C GLY A 74 -7.69 -5.74 -9.89
N SER A 75 -6.96 -6.57 -10.64
CA SER A 75 -7.06 -8.03 -10.54
C SER A 75 -6.32 -8.63 -9.34
N THR A 76 -5.58 -7.83 -8.56
CA THR A 76 -4.68 -8.31 -7.50
C THR A 76 -5.39 -9.21 -6.49
N ASN A 77 -6.57 -8.80 -6.02
CA ASN A 77 -7.37 -9.64 -5.11
C ASN A 77 -7.84 -10.95 -5.74
N ALA A 78 -8.18 -10.93 -7.02
CA ALA A 78 -8.56 -12.14 -7.75
C ALA A 78 -7.37 -13.10 -7.91
N LEU A 79 -6.17 -12.55 -8.16
CA LEU A 79 -4.93 -13.32 -8.26
C LEU A 79 -4.52 -13.92 -6.90
N ILE A 80 -4.60 -13.15 -5.81
CA ILE A 80 -4.32 -13.65 -4.45
C ILE A 80 -5.28 -14.79 -4.09
N ARG A 81 -6.57 -14.63 -4.38
CA ARG A 81 -7.57 -15.71 -4.16
C ARG A 81 -7.32 -16.92 -5.06
N GLY A 82 -6.89 -16.71 -6.30
CA GLY A 82 -6.50 -17.76 -7.22
C GLY A 82 -5.31 -18.57 -6.70
N PHE A 83 -4.25 -17.88 -6.28
CA PHE A 83 -3.05 -18.49 -5.72
C PHE A 83 -3.36 -19.29 -4.45
N ARG A 84 -4.16 -18.75 -3.52
CA ARG A 84 -4.57 -19.46 -2.29
C ARG A 84 -5.33 -20.76 -2.58
N ARG A 85 -6.13 -20.82 -3.65
CA ARG A 85 -6.81 -22.04 -4.09
C ARG A 85 -5.85 -23.08 -4.70
N LEU A 86 -4.78 -22.63 -5.36
CA LEU A 86 -3.75 -23.50 -5.92
C LEU A 86 -2.79 -24.04 -4.85
N ALA A 87 -2.47 -23.23 -3.85
CA ALA A 87 -1.54 -23.57 -2.77
C ALA A 87 -2.20 -24.34 -1.60
N GLY A 88 -3.53 -24.46 -1.58
CA GLY A 88 -4.28 -25.26 -0.61
C GLY A 88 -4.56 -26.71 -1.06
N ARG A 89 -3.83 -27.19 -2.06
CA ARG A 89 -3.80 -28.59 -2.52
C ARG A 89 -2.44 -29.18 -2.24
#